data_AF-A0A2D5VWW5-F1
#
_entry.id   AF-A0A2D5VWW5-F1
#
_cell.length_a   1.000
_cell.length_b   1.000
_cell.length_c   1.000
_cell.angle_alpha   90.00
_cell.angle_beta   90.00
_cell.angle_gamma   90.00
#
_symmetry.space_group_name_H-M   'P 1'
#
loop_
_entity.id
_entity.type
_entity.pdbx_description
1 polymer ?
#
loop_
_entity_poly.entity_id
_entity_poly.type
_entity_poly.pdbx_seq_one_letter_code
_entity_poly.pdbx_strand_id
1 'polypeptide(L)'
;MARRAERVDSELLARLESGGSDKIRVPLPNRKINEMFAIADQILGGRRVTAVCEDGESRLARIPGKMRRRQWVREGDLIVVQPWDFQDSKADVRSRYTKTQSIYLSRKGVLPEIVDLFGYSDDDITAMDEGDMGYDDQPTEDRSKVDEKATPEEIEVEEEVIVEQTQASPATRDEDDIDSFFG
;
A
#
# COMPACT_ATOMS: atom_id res chain seq x y z
N MET A 1 -30.32 -27.64 52.24
CA MET A 1 -29.37 -27.31 51.15
C MET A 1 -29.54 -25.85 50.81
N ALA A 2 -28.57 -24.99 51.15
CA ALA A 2 -28.65 -23.56 50.83
C ALA A 2 -28.12 -23.33 49.41
N ARG A 3 -28.92 -22.72 48.53
CA ARG A 3 -28.43 -22.24 47.23
C ARG A 3 -27.56 -21.01 47.48
N ARG A 4 -26.27 -21.12 47.18
CA ARG A 4 -25.30 -19.99 47.23
C ARG A 4 -25.77 -18.93 46.25
N ALA A 5 -26.30 -17.82 46.76
CA ALA A 5 -26.68 -16.68 45.94
C ALA A 5 -25.41 -15.93 45.53
N GLU A 6 -24.95 -16.18 44.30
CA GLU A 6 -23.91 -15.39 43.67
C GLU A 6 -24.49 -14.01 43.38
N ARG A 7 -24.08 -13.00 44.16
CA ARG A 7 -24.31 -11.61 43.82
C ARG A 7 -23.45 -11.31 42.60
N VAL A 8 -24.08 -11.10 41.45
CA VAL A 8 -23.42 -10.51 40.30
C VAL A 8 -23.19 -9.05 40.65
N ASP A 9 -21.94 -8.68 40.92
CA ASP A 9 -21.62 -7.33 41.39
C ASP A 9 -21.94 -6.29 40.32
N SER A 10 -22.89 -5.40 40.64
CA SER A 10 -23.43 -4.43 39.68
C SER A 10 -22.38 -3.45 39.16
N GLU A 11 -21.27 -3.24 39.89
CA GLU A 11 -20.14 -2.45 39.40
C GLU A 11 -19.36 -3.12 38.27
N LEU A 12 -19.27 -4.46 38.23
CA LEU A 12 -18.59 -5.16 37.14
C LEU A 12 -19.40 -5.10 35.85
N LEU A 13 -20.73 -5.27 35.94
CA LEU A 13 -21.65 -5.01 34.84
C LEU A 13 -21.57 -3.54 34.40
N ALA A 14 -21.66 -2.59 35.33
CA ALA A 14 -21.59 -1.17 35.01
C ALA A 14 -20.25 -0.74 34.41
N ARG A 15 -19.11 -1.38 34.74
CA ARG A 15 -17.82 -1.14 34.07
C ARG A 15 -17.78 -1.71 32.65
N LEU A 16 -18.43 -2.85 32.39
CA LEU A 16 -18.59 -3.39 31.04
C LEU A 16 -19.50 -2.50 30.19
N GLU A 17 -20.63 -2.05 30.73
CA GLU A 17 -21.61 -1.21 30.02
C GLU A 17 -21.17 0.26 29.89
N SER A 18 -20.36 0.77 30.83
CA SER A 18 -19.71 2.10 30.74
C SER A 18 -18.48 2.11 29.84
N GLY A 19 -18.11 0.96 29.25
CA GLY A 19 -17.25 0.87 28.07
C GLY A 19 -17.97 1.48 26.86
N GLY A 20 -18.13 2.81 26.87
CA GLY A 20 -19.06 3.55 26.02
C GLY A 20 -18.87 3.22 24.54
N SER A 21 -19.83 2.46 23.99
CA SER A 21 -19.75 1.76 22.70
C SER A 21 -18.84 2.47 21.69
N ASP A 22 -17.69 1.88 21.41
CA ASP A 22 -16.58 2.51 20.69
C ASP A 22 -16.90 2.61 19.20
N LYS A 23 -17.73 3.60 18.83
CA LYS A 23 -18.34 3.75 17.50
C LYS A 23 -17.25 3.95 16.44
N ILE A 24 -16.90 2.85 15.78
CA ILE A 24 -15.91 2.76 14.72
C ILE A 24 -16.24 3.82 13.65
N ARG A 25 -15.37 4.82 13.52
CA ARG A 25 -15.58 5.99 12.64
C ARG A 25 -15.29 5.71 11.16
N VAL A 26 -14.83 4.50 10.86
CA VAL A 26 -14.40 4.03 9.55
C VAL A 26 -15.48 3.07 9.00
N PRO A 27 -15.85 3.15 7.70
CA PRO A 27 -16.81 2.20 7.12
C PRO A 27 -16.31 0.76 7.24
N LEU A 28 -17.15 -0.15 7.72
CA LEU A 28 -16.86 -1.58 7.81
C LEU A 28 -17.40 -2.34 6.59
N PRO A 29 -16.78 -3.48 6.21
CA PRO A 29 -17.28 -4.33 5.13
C PRO A 29 -18.62 -4.98 5.50
N ASN A 30 -19.57 -5.00 4.56
CA ASN A 30 -20.89 -5.56 4.78
C ASN A 30 -20.90 -7.08 4.55
N ARG A 31 -20.63 -7.87 5.61
CA ARG A 31 -20.74 -9.35 5.61
C ARG A 31 -22.10 -9.91 5.11
N LYS A 32 -23.15 -9.08 5.02
CA LYS A 32 -24.44 -9.43 4.37
C LYS A 32 -24.42 -9.50 2.84
N ILE A 33 -23.35 -9.01 2.21
CA ILE A 33 -23.18 -8.88 0.75
C ILE A 33 -21.87 -9.56 0.31
N ASN A 34 -21.31 -10.43 1.17
CA ASN A 34 -19.98 -11.03 1.02
C ASN A 34 -18.86 -9.97 0.81
N GLU A 35 -19.04 -8.74 1.30
CA GLU A 35 -17.94 -7.78 1.41
C GLU A 35 -17.05 -8.19 2.59
N MET A 36 -15.73 -8.19 2.38
CA MET A 36 -14.73 -8.69 3.33
C MET A 36 -13.42 -7.88 3.24
N PHE A 37 -12.56 -7.98 4.27
CA PHE A 37 -11.23 -7.39 4.23
C PHE A 37 -10.25 -8.20 3.37
N ALA A 38 -9.31 -7.50 2.74
CA ALA A 38 -8.16 -8.08 2.05
C ALA A 38 -6.98 -7.11 2.00
N ILE A 39 -5.76 -7.62 1.84
CA ILE A 39 -4.57 -6.83 1.46
C ILE A 39 -4.35 -6.96 -0.04
N ALA A 40 -4.03 -5.86 -0.71
CA ALA A 40 -3.49 -5.87 -2.07
C ALA A 40 -2.04 -6.39 -2.04
N ASP A 41 -1.80 -7.59 -2.57
CA ASP A 41 -0.51 -8.26 -2.64
C ASP A 41 0.30 -7.73 -3.84
N GLN A 42 0.05 -8.24 -5.05
CA GLN A 42 0.77 -7.84 -6.27
C GLN A 42 -0.14 -7.21 -7.35
N ILE A 43 0.33 -6.15 -8.01
CA ILE A 43 -0.39 -5.49 -9.12
C ILE A 43 -0.02 -6.15 -10.47
N LEU A 44 -0.85 -7.09 -10.92
CA LEU A 44 -0.76 -7.78 -12.21
C LEU A 44 -1.03 -6.90 -13.45
N GLY A 45 -1.17 -5.59 -13.29
CA GLY A 45 -1.52 -4.67 -14.36
C GLY A 45 -2.95 -4.85 -14.89
N GLY A 46 -3.30 -4.18 -16.00
CA GLY A 46 -4.59 -4.37 -16.68
C GLY A 46 -5.86 -4.10 -15.83
N ARG A 47 -5.74 -3.37 -14.70
CA ARG A 47 -6.76 -3.19 -13.65
C ARG A 47 -7.09 -4.45 -12.81
N ARG A 48 -6.17 -5.41 -12.76
CA ARG A 48 -6.21 -6.56 -11.84
C ARG A 48 -5.15 -6.40 -10.76
N VAL A 49 -5.42 -6.96 -9.59
CA VAL A 49 -4.51 -7.03 -8.44
C VAL A 49 -4.75 -8.37 -7.74
N THR A 50 -3.70 -9.05 -7.32
CA THR A 50 -3.80 -10.20 -6.42
C THR A 50 -4.15 -9.69 -5.03
N ALA A 51 -5.15 -10.25 -4.37
CA ALA A 51 -5.57 -9.83 -3.04
C ALA A 51 -5.69 -11.01 -2.09
N VAL A 52 -4.98 -10.98 -0.96
CA VAL A 52 -5.10 -11.97 0.12
C VAL A 52 -6.25 -11.55 1.02
N CYS A 53 -7.27 -12.40 1.12
CA CYS A 53 -8.53 -12.09 1.80
C CYS A 53 -8.55 -12.58 3.26
N GLU A 54 -9.53 -12.16 4.08
CA GLU A 54 -9.67 -12.66 5.46
C GLU A 54 -9.86 -14.19 5.57
N ASP A 55 -10.26 -14.87 4.49
CA ASP A 55 -10.31 -16.34 4.39
C ASP A 55 -8.91 -16.98 4.22
N GLY A 56 -7.86 -16.20 4.02
CA GLY A 56 -6.51 -16.65 3.65
C GLY A 56 -6.30 -16.97 2.17
N GLU A 57 -7.37 -17.01 1.35
CA GLU A 57 -7.26 -17.22 -0.09
C GLU A 57 -6.72 -15.98 -0.83
N SER A 58 -5.85 -16.22 -1.82
CA SER A 58 -5.40 -15.20 -2.78
C SER A 58 -6.33 -15.18 -4.01
N ARG A 59 -7.02 -14.05 -4.22
CA ARG A 59 -8.08 -13.89 -5.23
C ARG A 59 -7.70 -12.82 -6.26
N LEU A 60 -8.09 -13.03 -7.51
CA LEU A 60 -7.85 -12.07 -8.60
C LEU A 60 -8.90 -10.95 -8.53
N ALA A 61 -8.57 -9.86 -7.84
CA ALA A 61 -9.46 -8.74 -7.63
C ALA A 61 -9.40 -7.71 -8.79
N ARG A 62 -10.57 -7.27 -9.24
CA ARG A 62 -10.76 -6.32 -10.34
C ARG A 62 -11.00 -4.90 -9.79
N ILE A 63 -10.23 -3.93 -10.27
CA ILE A 63 -10.31 -2.54 -9.79
C ILE A 63 -11.35 -1.74 -10.61
N PRO A 64 -12.43 -1.20 -10.00
CA PRO A 64 -13.43 -0.41 -10.70
C PRO A 64 -12.88 0.92 -11.25
N GLY A 65 -13.46 1.39 -12.36
CA GLY A 65 -13.05 2.66 -12.98
C GLY A 65 -13.27 3.90 -12.11
N LYS A 66 -14.14 3.80 -11.08
CA LYS A 66 -14.33 4.81 -10.02
C LYS A 66 -13.11 4.91 -9.10
N MET A 67 -12.51 3.77 -8.72
CA MET A 67 -11.31 3.74 -7.90
C MET A 67 -10.08 4.22 -8.68
N ARG A 68 -9.83 3.69 -9.89
CA ARG A 68 -8.69 4.13 -10.73
C ARG A 68 -8.61 5.66 -10.95
N ARG A 69 -9.76 6.37 -10.91
CA ARG A 69 -9.84 7.84 -11.05
C ARG A 69 -9.89 8.64 -9.73
N ARG A 70 -9.89 8.00 -8.55
CA ARG A 70 -10.03 8.68 -7.24
C ARG A 70 -9.15 8.13 -6.11
N GLN A 71 -8.84 6.84 -6.13
CA GLN A 71 -8.14 6.10 -5.09
C GLN A 71 -7.24 5.05 -5.78
N TRP A 72 -5.95 5.36 -5.93
CA TRP A 72 -5.00 4.44 -6.56
C TRP A 72 -4.56 3.39 -5.55
N VAL A 73 -4.92 2.13 -5.79
CA VAL A 73 -4.47 0.99 -4.98
C VAL A 73 -2.98 0.76 -5.24
N ARG A 74 -2.21 0.60 -4.17
CA ARG A 74 -0.82 0.14 -4.17
C ARG A 74 -0.73 -1.25 -3.57
N GLU A 75 0.41 -1.90 -3.77
CA GLU A 75 0.82 -3.10 -3.04
C GLU A 75 0.96 -2.75 -1.55
N GLY A 76 0.46 -3.59 -0.66
CA GLY A 76 0.33 -3.31 0.77
C GLY A 76 -0.82 -2.36 1.17
N ASP A 77 -1.75 -1.98 0.28
CA ASP A 77 -2.97 -1.25 0.67
C ASP A 77 -4.03 -2.22 1.27
N LEU A 78 -4.64 -1.84 2.39
CA LEU A 78 -5.85 -2.51 2.92
C LEU A 78 -7.06 -2.14 2.06
N ILE A 79 -7.78 -3.14 1.57
CA ILE A 79 -8.94 -2.99 0.69
C ILE A 79 -10.15 -3.78 1.21
N VAL A 80 -11.34 -3.35 0.80
CA VAL A 80 -12.55 -4.17 0.85
C VAL A 80 -12.72 -4.84 -0.51
N VAL A 81 -12.89 -6.15 -0.52
CA VAL A 81 -13.21 -6.93 -1.72
C VAL A 81 -14.57 -7.60 -1.57
N GLN A 82 -15.17 -7.94 -2.71
CA GLN A 82 -16.38 -8.74 -2.79
C GLN A 82 -16.10 -9.89 -3.77
N PRO A 83 -16.00 -11.16 -3.32
CA PRO A 83 -15.89 -12.33 -4.20
C PRO A 83 -17.08 -12.44 -5.14
N TRP A 84 -16.93 -13.23 -6.21
CA TRP A 84 -18.03 -13.53 -7.13
C TRP A 84 -18.72 -14.83 -6.73
N ASP A 85 -20.05 -14.81 -6.52
CA ASP A 85 -20.88 -15.94 -6.04
C ASP A 85 -20.83 -17.23 -6.91
N PHE A 86 -20.12 -17.19 -8.05
CA PHE A 86 -19.93 -18.32 -8.97
C PHE A 86 -18.44 -18.65 -9.26
N GLN A 87 -17.50 -17.87 -8.72
CA GLN A 87 -16.06 -18.10 -8.86
C GLN A 87 -15.25 -17.34 -7.79
N ASP A 88 -15.04 -17.97 -6.64
CA ASP A 88 -14.32 -17.38 -5.50
C ASP A 88 -12.87 -16.99 -5.84
N SER A 89 -12.24 -17.61 -6.85
CA SER A 89 -10.93 -17.20 -7.37
C SER A 89 -10.88 -15.76 -7.92
N LYS A 90 -12.03 -15.06 -8.03
CA LYS A 90 -12.16 -13.69 -8.53
C LYS A 90 -13.00 -12.84 -7.57
N ALA A 91 -12.65 -11.56 -7.53
CA ALA A 91 -13.38 -10.56 -6.76
C ALA A 91 -13.46 -9.22 -7.52
N ASP A 92 -14.33 -8.32 -7.07
CA ASP A 92 -14.25 -6.89 -7.40
C ASP A 92 -13.81 -6.11 -6.15
N VAL A 93 -12.91 -5.13 -6.33
CA VAL A 93 -12.46 -4.24 -5.24
C VAL A 93 -13.53 -3.18 -5.00
N ARG A 94 -14.03 -3.08 -3.77
CA ARG A 94 -15.13 -2.18 -3.40
C ARG A 94 -14.64 -0.78 -3.03
N SER A 95 -13.59 -0.71 -2.20
CA SER A 95 -13.00 0.51 -1.65
C SER A 95 -11.61 0.22 -1.10
N ARG A 96 -10.75 1.26 -1.03
CA ARG A 96 -9.42 1.20 -0.40
C ARG A 96 -9.38 2.08 0.85
N TYR A 97 -8.86 1.55 1.95
CA TYR A 97 -8.67 2.30 3.19
C TYR A 97 -7.38 3.12 3.12
N THR A 98 -7.37 4.31 3.73
CA THR A 98 -6.11 5.07 3.92
C THR A 98 -5.28 4.40 5.03
N LYS A 99 -3.94 4.43 4.97
CA LYS A 99 -3.06 3.81 5.98
C LYS A 99 -3.45 4.14 7.44
N THR A 100 -3.86 5.38 7.72
CA THR A 100 -4.38 5.82 9.03
C THR A 100 -5.67 5.11 9.46
N GLN A 101 -6.53 4.72 8.51
CA GLN A 101 -7.73 3.93 8.76
C GLN A 101 -7.38 2.46 9.01
N SER A 102 -6.42 1.89 8.28
CA SER A 102 -5.91 0.53 8.54
C SER A 102 -5.36 0.42 9.96
N ILE A 103 -4.48 1.34 10.36
CA ILE A 103 -3.92 1.43 11.73
C ILE A 103 -5.02 1.63 12.78
N TYR A 104 -6.09 2.37 12.47
CA TYR A 104 -7.23 2.54 13.40
C TYR A 104 -8.09 1.26 13.54
N LEU A 105 -8.24 0.47 12.48
CA LEU A 105 -8.96 -0.82 12.52
C LEU A 105 -8.15 -1.91 13.24
N SER A 106 -6.82 -1.94 13.01
CA SER A 106 -5.83 -2.71 13.74
C SER A 106 -5.92 -2.44 15.26
N ARG A 107 -5.74 -1.18 15.68
CA ARG A 107 -5.88 -0.71 17.09
C ARG A 107 -7.27 -0.88 17.72
N LYS A 108 -8.25 -1.40 16.98
CA LYS A 108 -9.58 -1.77 17.51
C LYS A 108 -9.85 -3.28 17.49
N GLY A 109 -8.88 -4.11 17.08
CA GLY A 109 -9.04 -5.57 17.00
C GLY A 109 -10.12 -6.00 15.99
N VAL A 110 -10.33 -5.21 14.94
CA VAL A 110 -11.40 -5.46 13.94
C VAL A 110 -10.85 -6.19 12.71
N LEU A 111 -9.55 -6.09 12.45
CA LEU A 111 -8.87 -6.87 11.42
C LEU A 111 -8.50 -8.26 11.98
N PRO A 112 -8.67 -9.34 11.22
CA PRO A 112 -8.07 -10.63 11.56
C PRO A 112 -6.55 -10.60 11.31
N GLU A 113 -5.78 -11.35 12.09
CA GLU A 113 -4.29 -11.34 12.08
C GLU A 113 -3.69 -11.46 10.68
N ILE A 114 -4.23 -12.35 9.83
CA ILE A 114 -3.76 -12.58 8.45
C ILE A 114 -3.90 -11.34 7.53
N VAL A 115 -4.64 -10.32 7.95
CA VAL A 115 -4.87 -9.06 7.23
C VAL A 115 -4.26 -7.86 7.97
N ASP A 116 -3.67 -8.03 9.16
CA ASP A 116 -3.05 -6.94 9.92
C ASP A 116 -1.52 -6.88 9.73
N LEU A 117 -1.11 -6.34 8.59
CA LEU A 117 0.27 -5.87 8.34
C LEU A 117 0.43 -4.36 8.64
N PHE A 118 -0.46 -3.78 9.44
CA PHE A 118 -0.54 -2.33 9.67
C PHE A 118 -0.29 -1.95 11.13
N GLY A 119 -0.62 -2.84 12.06
CA GLY A 119 -0.02 -2.86 13.38
C GLY A 119 1.45 -3.25 13.30
N TYR A 120 2.32 -2.37 13.80
CA TYR A 120 3.34 -2.84 14.72
C TYR A 120 2.59 -3.54 15.87
N SER A 121 3.00 -4.74 16.28
CA SER A 121 2.36 -5.37 17.44
C SER A 121 2.68 -4.58 18.72
N ASP A 122 1.97 -4.85 19.82
CA ASP A 122 2.33 -4.26 21.12
C ASP A 122 3.78 -4.62 21.52
N ASP A 123 4.30 -5.75 21.01
CA ASP A 123 5.68 -6.21 21.19
C ASP A 123 6.72 -5.26 20.57
N ASP A 124 6.49 -4.74 19.36
CA ASP A 124 7.38 -3.77 18.70
C ASP A 124 7.45 -2.43 19.45
N ILE A 125 6.35 -2.02 20.09
CA ILE A 125 6.29 -0.76 20.85
C ILE A 125 6.96 -0.93 22.22
N THR A 126 6.71 -2.06 22.89
CA THR A 126 7.36 -2.37 24.18
C THR A 126 8.86 -2.62 24.03
N ALA A 127 9.30 -3.23 22.93
CA ALA A 127 10.72 -3.37 22.60
C ALA A 127 11.46 -2.03 22.39
N MET A 128 10.74 -0.93 22.14
CA MET A 128 11.31 0.42 22.07
C MET A 128 11.33 1.16 23.43
N ASP A 129 10.56 0.72 24.43
CA ASP A 129 10.53 1.34 25.77
C ASP A 129 11.58 0.72 26.71
N GLU A 130 11.88 -0.57 26.55
CA GLU A 130 12.98 -1.26 27.27
C GLU A 130 14.37 -1.06 26.60
N GLY A 131 14.40 -0.48 25.39
CA GLY A 131 15.58 -0.40 24.52
C GLY A 131 16.46 0.85 24.66
N ASP A 132 17.15 0.97 25.81
CA ASP A 132 18.34 1.81 26.08
C ASP A 132 18.76 2.83 24.98
N MET A 133 18.14 4.02 24.95
CA MET A 133 18.59 5.11 24.09
C MET A 133 19.73 5.91 24.75
N GLY A 134 20.87 5.24 24.94
CA GLY A 134 22.13 5.88 25.29
C GLY A 134 22.52 6.92 24.24
N TYR A 135 22.50 8.20 24.63
CA TYR A 135 23.02 9.31 23.81
C TYR A 135 24.56 9.20 23.76
N ASP A 136 25.09 8.48 22.76
CA ASP A 136 26.53 8.42 22.50
C ASP A 136 26.99 9.72 21.82
N ASP A 137 27.17 10.76 22.63
CA ASP A 137 27.57 12.11 22.24
C ASP A 137 29.04 12.15 21.75
N GLN A 138 29.24 11.71 20.50
CA GLN A 138 30.53 11.72 19.80
C GLN A 138 30.74 13.10 19.13
N PRO A 139 31.67 13.94 19.61
CA PRO A 139 31.88 15.28 19.04
C PRO A 139 32.43 15.20 17.61
N THR A 140 31.78 15.89 16.66
CA THR A 140 32.16 15.89 15.24
C THR A 140 33.27 16.90 14.92
N GLU A 141 34.42 16.75 15.57
CA GLU A 141 35.64 17.50 15.27
C GLU A 141 36.45 16.88 14.11
N ASP A 142 36.11 17.24 12.87
CA ASP A 142 37.07 17.94 11.99
C ASP A 142 36.31 18.69 10.89
N ARG A 143 36.58 20.00 10.81
CA ARG A 143 36.06 20.91 9.78
C ARG A 143 37.12 21.91 9.31
N SER A 144 38.36 21.49 9.01
CA SER A 144 39.23 22.33 8.18
C SER A 144 40.39 21.63 7.45
N LYS A 145 40.20 21.41 6.13
CA LYS A 145 41.24 21.76 5.16
C LYS A 145 40.71 22.03 3.74
N VAL A 146 40.99 23.24 3.28
CA VAL A 146 40.97 23.68 1.88
C VAL A 146 42.38 24.17 1.57
N ASP A 147 42.86 23.91 0.35
CA ASP A 147 43.98 24.54 -0.40
C ASP A 147 44.40 23.52 -1.48
N GLU A 148 43.74 23.50 -2.64
CA GLU A 148 44.14 24.24 -3.86
C GLU A 148 45.54 23.94 -4.41
N LYS A 149 45.59 23.20 -5.55
CA LYS A 149 46.06 23.80 -6.82
C LYS A 149 45.75 22.98 -8.08
N ALA A 150 45.36 23.72 -9.13
CA ALA A 150 45.72 23.66 -10.56
C ALA A 150 46.40 22.39 -11.14
N THR A 151 46.13 21.93 -12.37
CA THR A 151 45.20 22.33 -13.47
C THR A 151 45.09 21.15 -14.47
N PRO A 152 44.10 21.11 -15.40
CA PRO A 152 43.92 19.95 -16.30
C PRO A 152 44.91 19.94 -17.49
N GLU A 153 45.18 18.73 -17.99
CA GLU A 153 45.75 18.47 -19.32
C GLU A 153 44.77 17.60 -20.14
N GLU A 154 44.94 17.61 -21.46
CA GLU A 154 43.99 17.09 -22.44
C GLU A 154 44.28 15.61 -22.80
N ILE A 155 43.24 14.82 -23.07
CA ILE A 155 43.35 13.52 -23.73
C ILE A 155 42.28 13.44 -24.82
N GLU A 156 42.71 13.04 -26.01
CA GLU A 156 41.93 13.07 -27.26
C GLU A 156 40.94 11.89 -27.35
N VAL A 157 39.89 12.04 -28.17
CA VAL A 157 38.95 10.97 -28.50
C VAL A 157 39.21 10.56 -29.95
N GLU A 158 39.71 9.34 -30.17
CA GLU A 158 39.97 8.81 -31.50
C GLU A 158 38.66 8.41 -32.22
N GLU A 159 38.57 8.74 -33.51
CA GLU A 159 37.43 8.48 -34.38
C GLU A 159 37.86 7.48 -35.47
N GLU A 160 37.37 6.23 -35.43
CA GLU A 160 37.56 5.27 -36.52
C GLU A 160 36.36 5.23 -37.49
N VAL A 161 36.65 5.36 -38.78
CA VAL A 161 35.68 5.48 -39.88
C VAL A 161 35.76 4.25 -40.79
N ILE A 162 34.61 3.67 -41.17
CA ILE A 162 34.52 2.55 -42.14
C ILE A 162 33.44 2.86 -43.20
N VAL A 163 33.76 2.61 -44.47
CA VAL A 163 32.97 2.89 -45.69
C VAL A 163 33.32 1.80 -46.72
N GLU A 164 32.49 1.36 -47.68
CA GLU A 164 31.17 1.80 -48.16
C GLU A 164 30.16 0.61 -48.01
N GLN A 165 29.32 0.07 -48.91
CA GLN A 165 29.01 0.30 -50.33
C GLN A 165 27.51 0.51 -50.61
N THR A 166 27.27 1.34 -51.63
CA THR A 166 26.01 1.74 -52.27
C THR A 166 25.08 0.62 -52.76
N GLN A 167 23.77 0.87 -52.66
CA GLN A 167 22.86 0.81 -53.83
C GLN A 167 21.55 1.56 -53.57
N ALA A 168 20.90 2.05 -54.63
CA ALA A 168 19.76 2.97 -54.54
C ALA A 168 18.52 2.48 -55.32
N SER A 169 17.33 2.89 -54.87
CA SER A 169 16.06 2.86 -55.62
C SER A 169 15.07 3.85 -55.00
N PRO A 170 14.39 4.72 -55.80
CA PRO A 170 13.48 5.73 -55.26
C PRO A 170 12.00 5.30 -55.33
N ALA A 171 11.19 5.73 -54.36
CA ALA A 171 9.73 5.78 -54.47
C ALA A 171 9.16 6.88 -53.56
N THR A 172 8.34 7.75 -54.14
CA THR A 172 7.66 8.89 -53.52
C THR A 172 6.74 8.51 -52.35
N ARG A 173 6.70 9.37 -51.33
CA ARG A 173 5.52 9.60 -50.49
C ARG A 173 5.45 11.08 -50.18
N ASP A 174 4.32 11.68 -50.52
CA ASP A 174 4.13 13.12 -50.54
C ASP A 174 3.82 13.65 -49.13
N GLU A 175 4.48 14.75 -48.75
CA GLU A 175 4.13 15.55 -47.58
C GLU A 175 3.31 16.75 -48.06
N ASP A 176 1.99 16.76 -47.83
CA ASP A 176 1.14 17.96 -47.85
C ASP A 176 -0.26 17.63 -47.27
N ASP A 177 -1.11 18.65 -47.10
CA ASP A 177 -2.53 18.59 -46.69
C ASP A 177 -2.87 18.02 -45.28
N ILE A 178 -2.43 18.70 -44.21
CA ILE A 178 -3.00 18.50 -42.85
C ILE A 178 -3.77 19.72 -42.28
N ASP A 179 -3.59 20.92 -42.85
CA ASP A 179 -4.14 22.19 -42.32
C ASP A 179 -5.58 22.51 -42.75
N SER A 180 -6.24 21.63 -43.52
CA SER A 180 -7.59 21.85 -44.06
C SER A 180 -8.75 21.38 -43.15
N PHE A 181 -8.46 20.92 -41.92
CA PHE A 181 -9.45 20.31 -41.01
C PHE A 181 -10.01 21.23 -39.90
N PHE A 182 -9.44 22.41 -39.67
CA PHE A 182 -9.85 23.35 -38.60
C PHE A 182 -10.49 24.64 -39.14
N GLY A 183 -11.45 24.50 -40.06
CA GLY A 183 -12.33 25.58 -40.57
C GLY A 183 -13.78 25.40 -40.14
#